data_AF-A0A1G3MTA9-F1
#
_entry.id   AF-A0A1G3MTA9-F1
#
_cell.length_a   1.000
_cell.length_b   1.000
_cell.length_c   1.000
_cell.angle_alpha   90.00
_cell.angle_beta   90.00
_cell.angle_gamma   90.00
#
_symmetry.space_group_name_H-M   'P 1'
#
loop_
_entity.id
_entity.type
_entity.pdbx_description
1 polymer ?
#
loop_
_entity_poly.entity_id
_entity_poly.type
_entity_poly.pdbx_seq_one_letter_code
_entity_poly.pdbx_strand_id
1 'polypeptide(L)'
;MIDRLLYADWDEAPAAMDFELPYGLAIERCRSLVALLAKKEAPGDAASWDKAVELYVHAPAIVNVALNYLICVELGLPLHPTEYIDLNTAPRKAARYPASLRASVERLVIDAIGLARSAYRLDAGFGAAADRFLLKLPAGLEKFVYTSTADKYTWRGAEPSKVKALADSVLARGQPSLALGAAHGAIMAGLMLAEYLDCPLWFVRFSLFKRRDSGPVITECDIKIITDASNRGEILVFDEDSASGTTLTILAAELRKYAPKLRTGAVIRHITTSFQPDHVGKTWWD
;
A
#
# COMPACT_ATOMS: atom_id res chain seq x y z
N MET A 1 12.16 13.45 0.11
CA MET A 1 11.21 12.41 0.54
C MET A 1 11.04 12.50 2.06
N ILE A 2 9.91 12.03 2.56
CA ILE A 2 9.45 12.12 3.95
C ILE A 2 10.37 11.39 4.94
N ASP A 3 11.10 10.36 4.52
CA ASP A 3 12.06 9.61 5.34
C ASP A 3 13.11 10.50 6.03
N ARG A 4 13.51 11.59 5.38
CA ARG A 4 14.46 12.57 5.94
C ARG A 4 13.90 13.41 7.09
N LEU A 5 12.59 13.39 7.30
CA LEU A 5 11.86 14.08 8.36
C LEU A 5 11.22 13.11 9.37
N LEU A 6 11.37 11.80 9.17
CA LEU A 6 10.84 10.80 10.08
C LEU A 6 11.80 10.56 11.23
N TYR A 7 11.33 10.85 12.44
CA TYR A 7 11.98 10.47 13.68
C TYR A 7 10.93 9.90 14.62
N ALA A 8 11.03 8.62 14.94
CA ALA A 8 10.07 7.90 15.75
C ALA A 8 10.70 6.66 16.40
N ASP A 9 10.07 6.18 17.46
CA ASP A 9 10.26 4.81 17.91
C ASP A 9 9.58 3.87 16.91
N TRP A 10 10.36 2.98 16.30
CA TRP A 10 9.86 2.01 15.33
C TRP A 10 9.39 0.72 15.99
N ASP A 11 9.60 0.55 17.30
CA ASP A 11 9.21 -0.66 18.02
C ASP A 11 7.74 -0.65 18.45
N GLU A 12 7.17 0.50 18.79
CA GLU A 12 5.75 0.64 19.13
C GLU A 12 5.01 1.52 18.13
N ALA A 13 3.82 1.08 17.72
CA ALA A 13 3.00 1.85 16.79
C ALA A 13 2.58 3.19 17.44
N PRO A 14 2.72 4.32 16.74
CA PRO A 14 2.34 5.63 17.29
C PRO A 14 0.83 5.75 17.37
N ALA A 15 0.33 6.50 18.35
CA ALA A 15 -1.10 6.76 18.51
C ALA A 15 -1.76 7.37 17.24
N ALA A 16 -0.99 8.08 16.41
CA ALA A 16 -1.46 8.63 15.14
C ALA A 16 -1.91 7.56 14.13
N MET A 17 -1.50 6.29 14.31
CA MET A 17 -1.92 5.17 13.46
C MET A 17 -3.36 4.70 13.77
N ASP A 18 -3.86 4.98 14.97
CA ASP A 18 -5.27 4.80 15.35
C ASP A 18 -6.06 6.06 14.96
N PHE A 19 -6.81 5.98 13.86
CA PHE A 19 -7.66 7.08 13.44
C PHE A 19 -8.86 6.60 12.65
N GLU A 20 -9.92 7.40 12.70
CA GLU A 20 -11.12 7.21 11.92
C GLU A 20 -11.49 8.53 11.24
N LEU A 21 -11.50 8.54 9.90
CA LEU A 21 -11.77 9.75 9.12
C LEU A 21 -12.55 9.41 7.84
N PRO A 22 -13.50 10.27 7.43
CA PRO A 22 -14.01 10.26 6.06
C PRO A 22 -12.87 10.36 5.04
N TYR A 23 -12.99 9.64 3.93
CA TYR A 23 -11.94 9.49 2.93
C TYR A 23 -11.49 10.83 2.35
N GLY A 24 -12.43 11.73 2.06
CA GLY A 24 -12.12 13.09 1.61
C GLY A 24 -11.29 13.87 2.64
N LEU A 25 -11.64 13.76 3.93
CA LEU A 25 -10.91 14.43 5.00
C LEU A 25 -9.51 13.84 5.23
N ALA A 26 -9.33 12.53 5.05
CA ALA A 26 -8.01 11.90 5.09
C ALA A 26 -7.08 12.45 4.00
N ILE A 27 -7.60 12.65 2.78
CA ILE A 27 -6.85 13.26 1.67
C ILE A 27 -6.54 14.75 1.96
N GLU A 28 -7.51 15.51 2.46
CA GLU A 28 -7.30 16.91 2.86
C GLU A 28 -6.29 17.05 4.01
N ARG A 29 -6.27 16.08 4.92
CA ARG A 29 -5.28 16.03 6.00
C ARG A 29 -3.88 15.81 5.44
N CYS A 30 -3.72 14.85 4.53
CA CYS A 30 -2.47 14.64 3.80
C CYS A 30 -2.02 15.91 3.07
N ARG A 31 -2.95 16.62 2.40
CA ARG A 31 -2.66 17.89 1.72
C ARG A 31 -2.09 18.94 2.66
N SER A 32 -2.71 19.10 3.82
CA SER A 32 -2.27 20.06 4.84
C SER A 32 -0.90 19.71 5.39
N LEU A 33 -0.65 18.42 5.68
CA LEU A 33 0.63 17.93 6.17
C LEU A 33 1.75 18.09 5.14
N VAL A 34 1.52 17.74 3.87
CA VAL A 34 2.49 17.94 2.79
C VAL A 34 2.85 19.42 2.64
N ALA A 35 1.86 20.32 2.64
CA ALA A 35 2.10 21.76 2.52
C ALA A 35 2.93 22.34 3.67
N LEU A 36 2.80 21.77 4.87
CA LEU A 36 3.60 22.14 6.05
C LEU A 36 5.02 21.57 5.94
N LEU A 37 5.15 20.28 5.65
CA LEU A 37 6.43 19.55 5.65
C LEU A 37 7.31 19.89 4.45
N ALA A 38 6.74 20.22 3.29
CA ALA A 38 7.51 20.61 2.10
C ALA A 38 8.37 21.87 2.28
N LYS A 39 8.08 22.66 3.34
CA LYS A 39 8.84 23.88 3.69
C LYS A 39 9.91 23.62 4.76
N LYS A 40 10.06 22.38 5.24
CA LYS A 40 10.96 22.03 6.33
C LYS A 40 12.26 21.48 5.78
N GLU A 41 13.37 21.88 6.40
CA GLU A 41 14.69 21.30 6.13
C GLU A 41 14.91 20.07 7.01
N ALA A 42 15.55 19.04 6.47
CA ALA A 42 15.92 17.85 7.22
C ALA A 42 17.09 18.14 8.19
N PRO A 43 17.11 17.56 9.40
CA PRO A 43 16.23 16.49 9.88
C PRO A 43 14.87 16.98 10.43
N GLY A 44 14.58 18.28 10.40
CA GLY A 44 13.36 18.87 10.97
C GLY A 44 13.48 19.17 12.47
N ASP A 45 12.36 19.62 13.04
CA ASP A 45 12.16 19.85 14.48
C ASP A 45 11.13 18.86 15.04
N ALA A 46 10.97 18.78 16.37
CA ALA A 46 10.03 17.84 17.00
C ALA A 46 8.59 17.95 16.45
N ALA A 47 8.11 19.17 16.20
CA ALA A 47 6.79 19.39 15.62
C ALA A 47 6.71 18.85 14.18
N SER A 48 7.78 18.97 13.40
CA SER A 48 7.87 18.43 12.04
C SER A 48 7.95 16.90 12.06
N TRP A 49 8.59 16.29 13.05
CA TRP A 49 8.64 14.84 13.23
C TRP A 49 7.24 14.27 13.48
N ASP A 50 6.48 14.86 14.41
CA ASP A 50 5.10 14.44 14.68
C ASP A 50 4.22 14.52 13.43
N LYS A 51 4.39 15.59 12.63
CA LYS A 51 3.65 15.77 11.39
C LYS A 51 4.09 14.83 10.28
N ALA A 52 5.38 14.49 10.22
CA ALA A 52 5.89 13.49 9.29
C ALA A 52 5.35 12.09 9.63
N VAL A 53 5.36 11.70 10.91
CA VAL A 53 4.76 10.46 11.39
C VAL A 53 3.27 10.42 11.05
N GLU A 54 2.55 11.52 11.33
CA GLU A 54 1.13 11.64 11.01
C GLU A 54 0.88 11.46 9.50
N LEU A 55 1.64 12.11 8.63
CA LEU A 55 1.49 11.94 7.18
C LEU A 55 1.80 10.50 6.74
N TYR A 56 2.82 9.89 7.34
CA TYR A 56 3.27 8.54 7.01
C TYR A 56 2.19 7.49 7.29
N VAL A 57 1.45 7.62 8.39
CA VAL A 57 0.36 6.70 8.74
C VAL A 57 -0.98 7.02 8.04
N HIS A 58 -1.20 8.28 7.63
CA HIS A 58 -2.43 8.68 6.94
C HIS A 58 -2.43 8.40 5.43
N ALA A 59 -1.29 8.55 4.74
CA ALA A 59 -1.23 8.38 3.28
C ALA A 59 -1.70 6.99 2.77
N PRO A 60 -1.47 5.86 3.48
CA PRO A 60 -2.02 4.57 3.11
C PRO A 60 -3.55 4.53 2.95
N ALA A 61 -4.29 5.40 3.65
CA ALA A 61 -5.75 5.52 3.51
C ALA A 61 -6.17 5.82 2.06
N ILE A 62 -5.38 6.65 1.36
CA ILE A 62 -5.59 7.04 -0.04
C ILE A 62 -5.69 5.79 -0.92
N VAL A 63 -4.80 4.83 -0.73
CA VAL A 63 -4.74 3.58 -1.50
C VAL A 63 -5.78 2.58 -1.03
N ASN A 64 -5.91 2.38 0.29
CA ASN A 64 -6.77 1.36 0.87
C ASN A 64 -8.24 1.48 0.43
N VAL A 65 -8.80 2.68 0.47
CA VAL A 65 -10.19 2.91 0.08
C VAL A 65 -10.39 2.70 -1.43
N ALA A 66 -9.46 3.18 -2.26
CA ALA A 66 -9.52 2.99 -3.70
C ALA A 66 -9.42 1.50 -4.08
N LEU A 67 -8.53 0.74 -3.42
CA LEU A 67 -8.39 -0.71 -3.62
C LEU A 67 -9.65 -1.47 -3.19
N ASN A 68 -10.24 -1.12 -2.05
CA ASN A 68 -11.52 -1.69 -1.61
C ASN A 68 -12.63 -1.42 -2.63
N TYR A 69 -12.69 -0.21 -3.17
CA TYR A 69 -13.66 0.16 -4.19
C TYR A 69 -13.46 -0.63 -5.51
N LEU A 70 -12.21 -0.81 -5.95
CA LEU A 70 -11.87 -1.67 -7.10
C LEU A 70 -12.42 -3.09 -6.92
N ILE A 71 -12.13 -3.70 -5.77
CA ILE A 71 -12.58 -5.07 -5.48
C ILE A 71 -14.10 -5.15 -5.50
N CYS A 72 -14.80 -4.17 -4.92
CA CYS A 72 -16.26 -4.15 -4.96
C CYS A 72 -16.79 -4.05 -6.40
N VAL A 73 -16.23 -3.18 -7.23
CA VAL A 73 -16.70 -3.02 -8.61
C VAL A 73 -16.39 -4.26 -9.47
N GLU A 74 -15.19 -4.83 -9.38
CA GLU A 74 -14.76 -5.97 -10.18
C GLU A 74 -15.52 -7.25 -9.80
N LEU A 75 -15.77 -7.47 -8.51
CA LEU A 75 -16.50 -8.64 -8.00
C LEU A 75 -18.02 -8.45 -7.97
N GLY A 76 -18.52 -7.27 -8.37
CA GLY A 76 -19.95 -6.98 -8.33
C GLY A 76 -20.51 -6.90 -6.92
N LEU A 77 -19.73 -6.45 -5.94
CA LEU A 77 -20.14 -6.32 -4.56
C LEU A 77 -20.65 -4.89 -4.28
N PRO A 78 -21.60 -4.73 -3.35
CA PRO A 78 -21.99 -3.40 -2.89
C PRO A 78 -20.85 -2.76 -2.09
N LEU A 79 -20.68 -1.45 -2.23
CA LEU A 79 -19.80 -0.69 -1.34
C LEU A 79 -20.56 -0.33 -0.06
N HIS A 80 -20.05 -0.77 1.09
CA HIS A 80 -20.54 -0.27 2.38
C HIS A 80 -19.95 1.13 2.66
N PRO A 81 -20.70 2.09 3.23
CA PRO A 81 -20.20 3.44 3.47
C PRO A 81 -19.10 3.53 4.54
N THR A 82 -18.94 2.52 5.39
CA THR A 82 -17.98 2.57 6.52
C THR A 82 -17.21 1.28 6.72
N GLU A 83 -17.49 0.23 5.93
CA GLU A 83 -16.90 -1.09 6.15
C GLU A 83 -16.15 -1.53 4.90
N TYR A 84 -14.99 -2.11 5.14
CA TYR A 84 -14.29 -2.88 4.12
C TYR A 84 -15.08 -4.12 3.79
N ILE A 85 -15.07 -4.51 2.53
CA ILE A 85 -15.80 -5.69 2.09
C ILE A 85 -15.24 -6.95 2.77
N ASP A 86 -16.09 -7.70 3.46
CA ASP A 86 -15.76 -9.03 3.95
C ASP A 86 -16.23 -10.07 2.93
N LEU A 87 -15.27 -10.75 2.29
CA LEU A 87 -15.55 -11.72 1.23
C LEU A 87 -16.16 -13.01 1.77
N ASN A 88 -16.07 -13.27 3.07
CA ASN A 88 -16.68 -14.44 3.70
C ASN A 88 -18.19 -14.25 3.91
N THR A 89 -18.64 -13.01 4.02
CA THR A 89 -20.05 -12.65 4.28
C THR A 89 -20.70 -11.90 3.12
N ALA A 90 -19.93 -11.58 2.07
CA ALA A 90 -20.39 -10.86 0.91
C ALA A 90 -21.61 -11.52 0.24
N PRO A 91 -22.59 -10.73 -0.24
CA PRO A 91 -23.76 -11.27 -0.93
C PRO A 91 -23.36 -12.09 -2.15
N ARG A 92 -23.93 -13.29 -2.30
CA ARG A 92 -23.66 -14.16 -3.46
C ARG A 92 -24.22 -13.63 -4.79
N LYS A 93 -25.04 -12.57 -4.77
CA LYS A 93 -25.62 -11.96 -5.97
C LYS A 93 -24.77 -10.76 -6.39
N ALA A 94 -23.98 -10.95 -7.43
CA ALA A 94 -23.15 -9.89 -8.00
C ALA A 94 -24.00 -8.80 -8.69
N ALA A 95 -23.83 -7.55 -8.27
CA ALA A 95 -24.23 -6.38 -9.01
C ALA A 95 -23.49 -6.33 -10.36
N ARG A 96 -24.20 -5.97 -11.42
CA ARG A 96 -23.59 -5.76 -12.74
C ARG A 96 -23.23 -4.30 -12.92
N TYR A 97 -21.97 -3.97 -12.68
CA TYR A 97 -21.45 -2.64 -12.97
C TYR A 97 -21.11 -2.47 -14.46
N PRO A 98 -21.37 -1.31 -15.08
CA PRO A 98 -21.02 -1.04 -16.47
C PRO A 98 -19.50 -1.11 -16.73
N ALA A 99 -19.10 -1.52 -17.93
CA ALA A 99 -17.69 -1.58 -18.34
C ALA A 99 -16.97 -0.22 -18.23
N SER A 100 -17.69 0.88 -18.47
CA SER A 100 -17.16 2.24 -18.27
C SER A 100 -16.78 2.52 -16.82
N LEU A 101 -17.55 2.00 -15.86
CA LEU A 101 -17.24 2.13 -14.43
C LEU A 101 -16.00 1.31 -14.08
N ARG A 102 -15.90 0.06 -14.57
CA ARG A 102 -14.71 -0.80 -14.40
C ARG A 102 -13.42 -0.12 -14.89
N ALA A 103 -13.46 0.45 -16.10
CA ALA A 103 -12.31 1.19 -16.64
C ALA A 103 -12.01 2.50 -15.89
N SER A 104 -12.98 3.08 -15.19
CA SER A 104 -12.75 4.27 -14.36
C SER A 104 -12.12 3.93 -13.01
N VAL A 105 -12.44 2.76 -12.43
CA VAL A 105 -11.88 2.35 -11.14
C VAL A 105 -10.43 1.88 -11.23
N GLU A 106 -10.02 1.24 -12.34
CA GLU A 106 -8.60 0.96 -12.63
C GLU A 106 -7.78 2.26 -12.55
N ARG A 107 -8.23 3.31 -13.25
CA ARG A 107 -7.59 4.63 -13.21
C ARG A 107 -7.63 5.28 -11.83
N LEU A 108 -8.72 5.10 -11.09
CA LEU A 108 -8.82 5.60 -9.72
C LEU A 108 -7.73 5.03 -8.81
N VAL A 109 -7.47 3.72 -8.88
CA VAL A 109 -6.43 3.08 -8.07
C VAL A 109 -5.02 3.54 -8.49
N ILE A 110 -4.77 3.63 -9.79
CA ILE A 110 -3.49 4.17 -10.30
C ILE A 110 -3.27 5.61 -9.81
N ASP A 111 -4.28 6.48 -9.95
CA ASP A 111 -4.23 7.86 -9.50
C ASP A 111 -4.05 7.94 -7.96
N ALA A 112 -4.69 7.03 -7.20
CA ALA A 112 -4.58 6.95 -5.74
C ALA A 112 -3.16 6.58 -5.28
N ILE A 113 -2.56 5.55 -5.91
CA ILE A 113 -1.17 5.15 -5.64
C ILE A 113 -0.23 6.29 -6.00
N GLY A 114 -0.41 6.92 -7.16
CA GLY A 114 0.37 8.08 -7.58
C GLY A 114 0.29 9.26 -6.61
N LEU A 115 -0.92 9.55 -6.12
CA LEU A 115 -1.16 10.60 -5.13
C LEU A 115 -0.48 10.27 -3.80
N ALA A 116 -0.66 9.06 -3.26
CA ALA A 116 -0.03 8.63 -2.00
C ALA A 116 1.51 8.68 -2.07
N ARG A 117 2.10 8.25 -3.20
CA ARG A 117 3.54 8.37 -3.44
C ARG A 117 4.00 9.84 -3.50
N SER A 118 3.22 10.71 -4.13
CA SER A 118 3.52 12.16 -4.15
C SER A 118 3.46 12.81 -2.77
N ALA A 119 2.62 12.31 -1.85
CA ALA A 119 2.66 12.71 -0.45
C ALA A 119 3.99 12.35 0.21
N TYR A 120 4.49 11.12 0.00
CA TYR A 120 5.77 10.70 0.55
C TYR A 120 6.96 11.45 -0.05
N ARG A 121 6.90 11.83 -1.32
CA ARG A 121 7.91 12.71 -1.91
C ARG A 121 7.88 14.14 -1.36
N LEU A 122 6.75 14.55 -0.77
CA LEU A 122 6.44 15.93 -0.40
C LEU A 122 6.38 16.85 -1.63
N ASP A 123 5.79 16.35 -2.72
CA ASP A 123 5.74 17.07 -4.00
C ASP A 123 5.00 18.41 -3.86
N ALA A 124 5.59 19.50 -4.38
CA ALA A 124 4.97 20.84 -4.37
C ALA A 124 3.61 20.88 -5.09
N GLY A 125 3.40 19.98 -6.07
CA GLY A 125 2.16 19.83 -6.81
C GLY A 125 1.08 18.99 -6.12
N PHE A 126 1.36 18.43 -4.93
CA PHE A 126 0.45 17.52 -4.23
C PHE A 126 -0.94 18.12 -4.04
N GLY A 127 -1.04 19.37 -3.57
CA GLY A 127 -2.33 19.99 -3.29
C GLY A 127 -3.23 20.05 -4.53
N ALA A 128 -2.70 20.50 -5.66
CA ALA A 128 -3.45 20.53 -6.91
C ALA A 128 -3.80 19.11 -7.43
N ALA A 129 -2.94 18.12 -7.18
CA ALA A 129 -3.22 16.72 -7.52
C ALA A 129 -4.35 16.15 -6.64
N ALA A 130 -4.34 16.42 -5.33
CA ALA A 130 -5.39 16.03 -4.40
C ALA A 130 -6.75 16.62 -4.77
N ASP A 131 -6.80 17.91 -5.12
CA ASP A 131 -8.04 18.57 -5.54
C ASP A 131 -8.62 17.91 -6.81
N ARG A 132 -7.77 17.64 -7.81
CA ARG A 132 -8.19 16.92 -9.02
C ARG A 132 -8.65 15.49 -8.72
N PHE A 133 -8.02 14.81 -7.78
CA PHE A 133 -8.38 13.46 -7.37
C PHE A 133 -9.76 13.45 -6.69
N LEU A 134 -9.99 14.36 -5.74
CA LEU A 134 -11.27 14.53 -5.05
C LEU A 134 -12.42 14.82 -6.02
N LEU A 135 -12.20 15.67 -7.04
CA LEU A 135 -13.21 15.96 -8.07
C LEU A 135 -13.59 14.77 -8.95
N LYS A 136 -12.71 13.76 -9.06
CA LYS A 136 -12.93 12.54 -9.85
C LYS A 136 -13.50 11.39 -9.04
N LEU A 137 -13.68 11.55 -7.73
CA LEU A 137 -14.18 10.48 -6.89
C LEU A 137 -15.60 10.07 -7.33
N PRO A 138 -15.89 8.75 -7.37
CA PRO A 138 -17.26 8.26 -7.46
C PRO A 138 -18.14 8.88 -6.37
N ALA A 139 -19.39 9.18 -6.71
CA ALA A 139 -20.30 9.86 -5.79
C ALA A 139 -20.45 9.10 -4.47
N GLY A 140 -20.19 9.80 -3.35
CA GLY A 140 -20.29 9.27 -2.00
C GLY A 140 -19.03 8.56 -1.51
N LEU A 141 -18.05 8.26 -2.37
CA LEU A 141 -16.81 7.62 -1.94
C LEU A 141 -15.99 8.55 -1.02
N GLU A 142 -16.10 9.86 -1.19
CA GLU A 142 -15.50 10.86 -0.32
C GLU A 142 -15.99 10.77 1.13
N LYS A 143 -17.20 10.22 1.34
CA LYS A 143 -17.81 10.02 2.66
C LYS A 143 -17.48 8.67 3.27
N PHE A 144 -16.77 7.78 2.54
CA PHE A 144 -16.38 6.49 3.09
C PHE A 144 -15.55 6.70 4.34
N VAL A 145 -15.95 6.12 5.47
CA VAL A 145 -15.21 6.27 6.73
C VAL A 145 -14.08 5.23 6.75
N TYR A 146 -12.84 5.71 6.67
CA TYR A 146 -11.66 4.89 6.83
C TYR A 146 -11.28 4.79 8.31
N THR A 147 -11.29 3.57 8.83
CA THR A 147 -10.77 3.25 10.16
C THR A 147 -9.43 2.55 10.02
N SER A 148 -8.39 3.14 10.61
CA SER A 148 -7.07 2.55 10.81
C SER A 148 -6.91 2.14 12.26
N THR A 149 -6.30 0.98 12.48
CA THR A 149 -5.95 0.48 13.81
C THR A 149 -4.45 0.30 13.88
N ALA A 150 -3.86 0.72 15.00
CA ALA A 150 -2.45 0.55 15.29
C ALA A 150 -2.06 -0.92 15.17
N ASP A 151 -1.04 -1.17 14.36
CA ASP A 151 -0.49 -2.49 14.16
C ASP A 151 1.03 -2.40 14.24
N LYS A 152 1.54 -3.00 15.31
CA LYS A 152 2.96 -2.97 15.67
C LYS A 152 3.85 -3.58 14.59
N TYR A 153 3.40 -4.64 13.91
CA TYR A 153 4.20 -5.32 12.89
C TYR A 153 4.23 -4.53 11.58
N THR A 154 3.09 -3.99 11.16
CA THR A 154 3.00 -3.07 10.03
C THR A 154 3.84 -1.82 10.26
N TRP A 155 3.83 -1.26 11.48
CA TRP A 155 4.69 -0.12 11.84
C TRP A 155 6.19 -0.47 11.77
N ARG A 156 6.60 -1.57 12.43
CA ARG A 156 8.00 -2.04 12.43
C ARG A 156 8.51 -2.38 11.03
N GLY A 157 7.66 -3.01 10.21
CA GLY A 157 7.92 -3.38 8.82
C GLY A 157 7.94 -2.20 7.85
N ALA A 158 7.56 -1.00 8.30
CA ALA A 158 7.61 0.21 7.51
C ALA A 158 8.76 1.15 7.91
N GLU A 159 9.70 0.71 8.76
CA GLU A 159 10.87 1.52 9.10
C GLU A 159 11.72 1.83 7.84
N PRO A 160 11.97 3.11 7.50
CA PRO A 160 12.68 3.50 6.29
C PRO A 160 14.03 2.81 6.08
N SER A 161 14.80 2.63 7.15
CA SER A 161 16.11 1.98 7.11
C SER A 161 16.01 0.52 6.61
N LYS A 162 15.01 -0.23 7.09
CA LYS A 162 14.76 -1.62 6.70
C LYS A 162 14.21 -1.70 5.28
N VAL A 163 13.29 -0.80 4.92
CA VAL A 163 12.73 -0.70 3.55
C VAL A 163 13.84 -0.38 2.55
N LYS A 164 14.75 0.52 2.90
CA LYS A 164 15.92 0.85 2.08
C LYS A 164 16.87 -0.34 1.92
N ALA A 165 17.13 -1.09 2.99
CA ALA A 165 17.94 -2.31 2.92
C ALA A 165 17.31 -3.37 1.98
N LEU A 166 15.98 -3.52 2.01
CA LEU A 166 15.27 -4.38 1.06
C LEU A 166 15.48 -3.87 -0.38
N ALA A 167 15.30 -2.57 -0.62
CA ALA A 167 15.50 -1.96 -1.93
C ALA A 167 16.93 -2.21 -2.46
N ASP A 168 17.95 -2.04 -1.62
CA ASP A 168 19.35 -2.26 -1.99
C ASP A 168 19.62 -3.73 -2.36
N SER A 169 19.05 -4.68 -1.62
CA SER A 169 19.10 -6.10 -1.95
C SER A 169 18.48 -6.40 -3.31
N VAL A 170 17.31 -5.80 -3.61
CA VAL A 170 16.60 -5.98 -4.88
C VAL A 170 17.40 -5.40 -6.04
N LEU A 171 17.90 -4.17 -5.90
CA LEU A 171 18.66 -3.45 -6.93
C LEU A 171 19.99 -4.13 -7.23
N ALA A 172 20.63 -4.79 -6.27
CA ALA A 172 21.81 -5.61 -6.50
C ALA A 172 21.57 -6.78 -7.50
N ARG A 173 20.31 -7.15 -7.74
CA ARG A 173 19.90 -8.13 -8.76
C ARG A 173 19.18 -7.51 -9.96
N GLY A 174 19.08 -6.18 -10.01
CA GLY A 174 18.41 -5.45 -11.09
C GLY A 174 17.07 -4.84 -10.66
N GLN A 175 16.75 -3.71 -11.28
CA GLN A 175 15.51 -2.97 -11.05
C GLN A 175 14.29 -3.77 -11.52
N PRO A 176 13.25 -3.93 -10.70
CA PRO A 176 12.02 -4.60 -11.13
C PRO A 176 11.16 -3.69 -12.01
N SER A 177 10.39 -4.29 -12.91
CA SER A 177 9.41 -3.58 -13.76
C SER A 177 8.15 -3.15 -13.00
N LEU A 178 7.92 -3.74 -11.81
CA LEU A 178 6.82 -3.46 -10.88
C LEU A 178 7.20 -3.97 -9.48
N ALA A 179 6.90 -3.19 -8.45
CA ALA A 179 6.78 -3.68 -7.08
C ALA A 179 5.29 -3.98 -6.79
N LEU A 180 4.98 -5.17 -6.29
CA LEU A 180 3.64 -5.63 -5.96
C LEU A 180 3.57 -6.04 -4.49
N GLY A 181 2.79 -5.30 -3.70
CA GLY A 181 2.64 -5.55 -2.26
C GLY A 181 1.35 -6.30 -1.90
N ALA A 182 1.40 -7.09 -0.83
CA ALA A 182 0.22 -7.68 -0.20
C ALA A 182 -0.51 -6.64 0.68
N ALA A 183 -1.62 -6.09 0.19
CA ALA A 183 -2.43 -5.16 0.99
C ALA A 183 -3.15 -5.91 2.13
N HIS A 184 -3.22 -5.35 3.33
CA HIS A 184 -3.12 -3.91 3.63
C HIS A 184 -1.79 -3.51 4.29
N GLY A 185 -1.08 -4.47 4.88
CA GLY A 185 0.13 -4.23 5.65
C GLY A 185 1.28 -3.66 4.81
N ALA A 186 1.47 -4.20 3.61
CA ALA A 186 2.56 -3.80 2.74
C ALA A 186 2.39 -2.40 2.13
N ILE A 187 1.26 -1.72 2.31
CA ILE A 187 1.01 -0.41 1.65
C ILE A 187 1.98 0.65 2.16
N MET A 188 2.13 0.77 3.48
CA MET A 188 2.97 1.82 4.07
C MET A 188 4.43 1.66 3.64
N ALA A 189 4.98 0.44 3.75
CA ALA A 189 6.31 0.10 3.27
C ALA A 189 6.44 0.22 1.74
N GLY A 190 5.42 -0.23 1.01
CA GLY A 190 5.39 -0.25 -0.45
C GLY A 190 5.47 1.12 -1.10
N LEU A 191 4.75 2.10 -0.53
CA LEU A 191 4.80 3.49 -0.96
C LEU A 191 6.23 4.05 -0.92
N MET A 192 7.01 3.69 0.11
CA MET A 192 8.41 4.09 0.23
C MET A 192 9.35 3.24 -0.63
N LEU A 193 9.14 1.92 -0.64
CA LEU A 193 9.94 0.97 -1.42
C LEU A 193 9.95 1.33 -2.90
N ALA A 194 8.82 1.73 -3.46
CA ALA A 194 8.71 2.12 -4.87
C ALA A 194 9.51 3.39 -5.21
N GLU A 195 9.70 4.30 -4.25
CA GLU A 195 10.58 5.47 -4.43
C GLU A 195 12.06 5.05 -4.41
N TYR A 196 12.45 4.13 -3.52
CA TYR A 196 13.83 3.63 -3.49
C TYR A 196 14.19 2.76 -4.69
N LEU A 197 13.23 2.00 -5.23
CA LEU A 197 13.41 1.17 -6.43
C LEU A 197 13.24 1.94 -7.74
N ASP A 198 12.71 3.17 -7.69
CA ASP A 198 12.32 3.96 -8.86
C ASP A 198 11.45 3.17 -9.86
N CYS A 199 10.44 2.46 -9.36
CA CYS A 199 9.59 1.59 -10.19
C CYS A 199 8.09 1.83 -9.97
N PRO A 200 7.22 1.32 -10.87
CA PRO A 200 5.78 1.28 -10.64
C PRO A 200 5.43 0.46 -9.39
N LEU A 201 4.29 0.79 -8.78
CA LEU A 201 3.77 0.13 -7.58
C LEU A 201 2.34 -0.32 -7.80
N TRP A 202 2.02 -1.54 -7.36
CA TRP A 202 0.66 -2.06 -7.34
C TRP A 202 0.41 -2.86 -6.06
N PHE A 203 -0.86 -3.05 -5.71
CA PHE A 203 -1.26 -3.79 -4.52
C PHE A 203 -2.37 -4.77 -4.86
N VAL A 204 -2.24 -5.98 -4.33
CA VAL A 204 -3.30 -6.99 -4.35
C VAL A 204 -3.76 -7.19 -2.91
N ARG A 205 -5.08 -7.22 -2.67
CA ARG A 205 -5.57 -7.52 -1.32
C ARG A 205 -5.22 -8.96 -0.96
N PHE A 206 -4.53 -9.11 0.16
CA PHE A 206 -4.37 -10.40 0.79
C PHE A 206 -4.08 -10.23 2.28
N SER A 207 -5.07 -10.47 3.13
CA SER A 207 -4.90 -10.40 4.58
C SER A 207 -5.49 -11.62 5.30
N LEU A 208 -4.64 -12.62 5.53
CA LEU A 208 -4.99 -13.85 6.26
C LEU A 208 -5.49 -13.58 7.68
N PHE A 209 -4.89 -12.61 8.38
CA PHE A 209 -5.16 -12.39 9.80
C PHE A 209 -6.24 -11.33 10.04
N LYS A 210 -6.10 -10.13 9.43
CA LYS A 210 -7.01 -9.00 9.69
C LYS A 210 -8.34 -9.15 8.96
N ARG A 211 -8.35 -9.76 7.78
CA ARG A 211 -9.56 -9.94 6.96
C ARG A 211 -10.00 -11.40 6.82
N ARG A 212 -9.20 -12.35 7.29
CA ARG A 212 -9.48 -13.79 7.15
C ARG A 212 -9.74 -14.17 5.70
N ASP A 213 -8.98 -13.58 4.79
CA ASP A 213 -9.03 -13.91 3.37
C ASP A 213 -8.56 -15.37 3.19
N SER A 214 -9.22 -16.16 2.35
CA SER A 214 -8.82 -17.55 2.06
C SER A 214 -7.65 -17.65 1.09
N GLY A 215 -7.30 -16.54 0.43
CA GLY A 215 -6.24 -16.41 -0.56
C GLY A 215 -6.18 -14.97 -1.07
N PRO A 216 -5.23 -14.65 -1.97
CA PRO A 216 -5.15 -13.33 -2.58
C PRO A 216 -6.38 -13.06 -3.45
N VAL A 217 -6.92 -11.85 -3.34
CA VAL A 217 -8.09 -11.40 -4.10
C VAL A 217 -7.60 -10.78 -5.41
N ILE A 218 -7.57 -11.59 -6.46
CA ILE A 218 -7.03 -11.20 -7.77
C ILE A 218 -8.20 -10.93 -8.73
N THR A 219 -8.26 -9.70 -9.23
CA THR A 219 -9.24 -9.22 -10.22
C THR A 219 -8.69 -9.32 -11.65
N GLU A 220 -9.53 -9.10 -12.67
CA GLU A 220 -9.08 -9.03 -14.07
C GLU A 220 -8.09 -7.86 -14.28
N CYS A 221 -8.32 -6.75 -13.59
CA CYS A 221 -7.41 -5.60 -13.57
C CYS A 221 -6.02 -5.97 -13.05
N ASP A 222 -5.96 -6.74 -11.95
CA ASP A 222 -4.68 -7.19 -11.38
C ASP A 222 -3.91 -8.06 -12.36
N ILE A 223 -4.58 -9.03 -13.00
CA ILE A 223 -3.97 -9.91 -13.99
C ILE A 223 -3.35 -9.10 -15.14
N LYS A 224 -4.09 -8.14 -15.69
CA LYS A 224 -3.60 -7.27 -16.77
C LYS A 224 -2.33 -6.52 -16.36
N ILE A 225 -2.33 -5.86 -15.21
CA ILE A 225 -1.19 -5.07 -14.72
C ILE A 225 0.04 -5.97 -14.49
N ILE A 226 -0.17 -7.15 -13.92
CA ILE A 226 0.89 -8.11 -13.60
C ILE A 226 1.47 -8.70 -14.89
N THR A 227 0.64 -9.12 -15.84
CA THR A 227 1.10 -9.64 -17.12
C THR A 227 1.86 -8.58 -17.93
N ASP A 228 1.33 -7.35 -17.99
CA ASP A 228 2.00 -6.25 -18.70
C ASP A 228 3.36 -5.91 -18.08
N ALA A 229 3.47 -5.91 -16.75
CA ALA A 229 4.74 -5.72 -16.06
C ALA A 229 5.71 -6.89 -16.29
N SER A 230 5.22 -8.13 -16.24
CA SER A 230 6.03 -9.33 -16.46
C SER A 230 6.60 -9.40 -17.87
N ASN A 231 5.90 -8.82 -18.86
CA ASN A 231 6.38 -8.73 -20.24
C ASN A 231 7.53 -7.72 -20.40
N ARG A 232 7.62 -6.71 -19.52
CA ARG A 232 8.68 -5.70 -19.53
C ARG A 232 9.91 -6.10 -18.73
N GLY A 233 9.77 -7.00 -17.76
CA GLY A 233 10.84 -7.39 -16.86
C GLY A 233 10.36 -8.18 -15.65
N GLU A 234 11.25 -8.41 -14.70
CA GLU A 234 10.92 -9.11 -13.46
C GLU A 234 10.09 -8.24 -12.52
N ILE A 235 9.17 -8.87 -11.80
CA ILE A 235 8.33 -8.22 -10.78
C ILE A 235 8.88 -8.58 -9.40
N LEU A 236 8.90 -7.61 -8.49
CA LEU A 236 9.10 -7.87 -7.07
C LEU A 236 7.73 -8.04 -6.39
N VAL A 237 7.44 -9.21 -5.85
CA VAL A 237 6.30 -9.45 -4.96
C VAL A 237 6.80 -9.36 -3.52
N PHE A 238 6.20 -8.53 -2.68
CA PHE A 238 6.69 -8.32 -1.33
C PHE A 238 5.59 -8.17 -0.26
N ASP A 239 6.02 -8.35 0.99
CA ASP A 239 5.24 -8.11 2.20
C ASP A 239 6.08 -7.30 3.21
N GLU A 240 5.45 -6.61 4.17
CA GLU A 240 6.21 -5.87 5.19
C GLU A 240 6.81 -6.79 6.25
N ASP A 241 6.13 -7.89 6.55
CA ASP A 241 6.53 -8.84 7.58
C ASP A 241 6.32 -10.30 7.13
N SER A 242 7.38 -11.10 7.19
CA SER A 242 7.36 -12.53 6.94
C SER A 242 7.63 -13.31 8.23
N ALA A 243 6.62 -13.39 9.09
CA ALA A 243 6.67 -14.16 10.34
C ALA A 243 6.54 -15.68 10.13
N SER A 244 5.43 -16.14 9.52
CA SER A 244 5.27 -17.56 9.13
C SER A 244 5.77 -17.84 7.71
N GLY A 245 5.80 -16.81 6.85
CA GLY A 245 6.06 -16.93 5.42
C GLY A 245 4.85 -17.37 4.58
N THR A 246 3.71 -17.66 5.22
CA THR A 246 2.51 -18.19 4.54
C THR A 246 1.92 -17.22 3.52
N THR A 247 1.74 -15.95 3.88
CA THR A 247 1.20 -14.92 2.97
C THR A 247 2.03 -14.82 1.69
N LEU A 248 3.34 -14.60 1.84
CA LEU A 248 4.22 -14.41 0.70
C LEU A 248 4.36 -15.70 -0.14
N THR A 249 4.33 -16.88 0.49
CA THR A 249 4.32 -18.17 -0.22
C THR A 249 3.09 -18.32 -1.10
N ILE A 250 1.89 -18.11 -0.54
CA ILE A 250 0.62 -18.27 -1.26
C ILE A 250 0.52 -17.22 -2.37
N LEU A 251 0.86 -15.96 -2.06
CA LEU A 251 0.81 -14.87 -3.03
C LEU A 251 1.75 -15.14 -4.21
N ALA A 252 3.02 -15.49 -3.94
CA ALA A 252 3.99 -15.79 -4.98
C ALA A 252 3.58 -17.01 -5.82
N ALA A 253 3.06 -18.06 -5.20
CA ALA A 253 2.59 -19.25 -5.92
C ALA A 253 1.44 -18.92 -6.88
N GLU A 254 0.47 -18.10 -6.45
CA GLU A 254 -0.66 -17.70 -7.28
C GLU A 254 -0.22 -16.76 -8.41
N LEU A 255 0.62 -15.77 -8.11
CA LEU A 255 1.07 -14.77 -9.09
C LEU A 255 2.03 -15.33 -10.15
N ARG A 256 2.76 -16.42 -9.86
CA ARG A 256 3.65 -17.09 -10.83
C ARG A 256 2.91 -17.58 -12.08
N LYS A 257 1.59 -17.79 -12.02
CA LYS A 257 0.76 -18.12 -13.18
C LYS A 257 0.76 -17.01 -14.25
N TYR A 258 0.95 -15.76 -13.82
CA TYR A 258 0.93 -14.56 -14.68
C TYR A 258 2.30 -13.89 -14.81
N ALA A 259 3.19 -14.11 -13.84
CA ALA A 259 4.56 -13.60 -13.82
C ALA A 259 5.57 -14.68 -13.40
N PRO A 260 5.98 -15.59 -14.31
CA PRO A 260 6.83 -16.75 -13.97
C PRO A 260 8.21 -16.39 -13.41
N LYS A 261 8.71 -15.20 -13.71
CA LYS A 261 10.03 -14.69 -13.29
C LYS A 261 9.96 -13.72 -12.11
N LEU A 262 8.89 -13.76 -11.33
CA LEU A 262 8.79 -12.92 -10.14
C LEU A 262 9.83 -13.28 -9.09
N ARG A 263 10.32 -12.28 -8.38
CA ARG A 263 11.15 -12.39 -7.18
C ARG A 263 10.33 -12.00 -5.96
N THR A 264 10.69 -12.55 -4.81
CA THR A 264 10.02 -12.33 -3.53
C THR A 264 10.87 -11.46 -2.61
N GLY A 265 10.22 -10.57 -1.86
CA GLY A 265 10.86 -9.68 -0.92
C GLY A 265 10.12 -9.59 0.41
N ALA A 266 10.84 -9.42 1.51
CA ALA A 266 10.23 -9.06 2.80
C ALA A 266 11.03 -7.95 3.46
N VAL A 267 10.38 -6.92 3.98
CA VAL A 267 11.10 -5.88 4.73
C VAL A 267 11.69 -6.47 5.99
N ILE A 268 10.87 -7.26 6.71
CA ILE A 268 11.27 -8.04 7.87
C ILE A 268 11.07 -9.53 7.56
N ARG A 269 12.06 -10.34 7.92
CA ARG A 269 11.95 -11.81 7.96
C ARG A 269 12.25 -12.30 9.37
N HIS A 270 11.32 -13.02 9.99
CA HIS A 270 11.60 -13.69 11.27
C HIS A 270 12.53 -14.89 11.05
N ILE A 271 13.50 -15.10 11.94
CA ILE A 271 14.47 -16.19 11.75
C ILE A 271 13.82 -17.58 11.76
N THR A 272 12.72 -17.73 12.50
CA THR A 272 11.97 -18.98 12.66
C THR A 272 11.16 -19.36 11.42
N THR A 273 11.00 -18.47 10.44
CA THR A 273 10.29 -18.81 9.21
C THR A 273 11.11 -19.75 8.32
N SER A 274 10.48 -20.82 7.86
CA SER A 274 11.06 -21.72 6.86
C SER A 274 11.07 -21.11 5.45
N PHE A 275 10.24 -20.10 5.20
CA PHE A 275 10.23 -19.40 3.93
C PHE A 275 11.47 -18.49 3.82
N GLN A 276 12.11 -18.51 2.65
CA GLN A 276 13.26 -17.67 2.33
C GLN A 276 12.90 -16.82 1.11
N PRO A 277 12.46 -15.57 1.31
CA PRO A 277 12.31 -14.62 0.22
C PRO A 277 13.65 -14.41 -0.48
N ASP A 278 13.61 -14.11 -1.78
CA ASP A 278 14.81 -13.81 -2.58
C ASP A 278 15.56 -12.58 -2.04
N HIS A 279 14.82 -11.64 -1.41
CA HIS A 279 15.33 -10.40 -0.84
C HIS A 279 14.78 -10.14 0.56
N VAL A 280 15.64 -9.69 1.47
CA VAL A 280 15.26 -9.38 2.86
C VAL A 280 15.90 -8.06 3.26
N GLY A 281 15.11 -7.16 3.86
CA GLY A 281 15.63 -5.92 4.44
C GLY A 281 16.33 -6.14 5.78
N LYS A 282 15.67 -6.85 6.69
CA LYS A 282 16.23 -7.24 8.00
C LYS A 282 15.77 -8.63 8.41
N THR A 283 16.72 -9.47 8.84
CA THR A 283 16.41 -10.70 9.58
C THR A 283 16.28 -10.36 11.05
N TRP A 284 15.19 -10.78 11.68
CA TRP A 284 14.87 -10.42 13.04
C TRP A 284 14.77 -11.64 13.95
N TRP A 285 15.40 -11.51 15.12
CA TRP A 285 15.31 -12.37 16.29
C TRP A 285 14.29 -11.71 17.22
N ASP A 286 13.18 -12.41 17.52
CA ASP A 286 12.05 -11.86 18.30
C ASP A 286 12.46 -10.93 19.46
#